data_AF-A0A1E1WC09-F1
#
_entry.id   AF-A0A1E1WC09-F1
#
_cell.length_a   1.000
_cell.length_b   1.000
_cell.length_c   1.000
_cell.angle_alpha   90.00
_cell.angle_beta   90.00
_cell.angle_gamma   90.00
#
_symmetry.space_group_name_H-M   'P 1'
#
loop_
_entity.id
_entity.type
_entity.pdbx_description
1 polymer ?
#
loop_
_entity_poly.entity_id
_entity_poly.type
_entity_poly.pdbx_seq_one_letter_code
_entity_poly.pdbx_strand_id
1 'polypeptide(L)'
;NNYRNSVGGLLGPAKRELWLQLRADLEQATDNWLTLACKCLNMINSRENCVNVLVTTTQLVPALVKVLLYGLGGVFPIENIYSATKTGKETCFEKIKQRFGERCTYVVIGDGQDEEAAAKAKNYPFWRISGHSDIAALYNALDMGFL
;
A
#
# COMPACT_ATOMS: atom_id res chain seq x y z
N ASN A 1 12.83 -2.42 10.77
CA ASN A 1 13.40 -3.38 9.79
C ASN A 1 13.41 -4.83 10.29
N ASN A 2 13.98 -5.14 11.46
CA ASN A 2 14.16 -6.54 11.93
C ASN A 2 12.89 -7.40 11.98
N TYR A 3 11.72 -6.80 12.24
CA TYR A 3 10.46 -7.55 12.39
C TYR A 3 9.51 -7.49 11.18
N ARG A 4 9.93 -6.87 10.06
CA ARG A 4 9.03 -6.64 8.90
C ARG A 4 8.44 -7.92 8.29
N ASN A 5 9.18 -9.02 8.39
CA ASN A 5 8.78 -10.36 7.92
C ASN A 5 8.55 -11.34 9.09
N SER A 6 8.60 -10.87 10.34
CA SER A 6 8.51 -11.71 11.53
C SER A 6 7.70 -11.02 12.64
N VAL A 7 6.54 -10.49 12.27
CA VAL A 7 5.63 -9.74 13.16
C VAL A 7 5.16 -10.61 14.33
N GLY A 8 4.96 -11.91 14.11
CA GLY A 8 4.65 -12.85 15.19
C GLY A 8 5.74 -12.92 16.28
N GLY A 9 7.01 -12.73 15.91
CA GLY A 9 8.11 -12.64 16.88
C GLY A 9 8.08 -11.34 17.70
N LEU A 10 7.66 -10.23 17.08
CA LEU A 10 7.48 -8.95 17.78
C LEU A 10 6.32 -8.97 18.78
N LEU A 11 5.22 -9.65 18.43
CA LEU A 11 4.02 -9.72 19.26
C LEU A 11 4.18 -10.65 20.47
N GLY A 12 5.07 -11.64 20.36
CA GLY A 12 5.18 -12.73 21.34
C GLY A 12 4.10 -13.81 21.13
N PRO A 13 4.27 -15.00 21.73
CA PRO A 13 3.51 -16.20 21.39
C PRO A 13 1.99 -16.05 21.59
N ALA A 14 1.55 -15.52 22.74
CA ALA A 14 0.12 -15.38 23.05
C ALA A 14 -0.61 -14.42 22.09
N LYS A 15 -0.03 -13.25 21.81
CA LYS A 15 -0.62 -12.27 20.88
C LYS A 15 -0.49 -12.70 19.42
N ARG A 16 0.54 -13.48 19.08
CA ARG A 16 0.73 -14.03 17.74
C ARG A 16 -0.43 -14.95 17.35
N GLU A 17 -0.86 -15.84 18.22
CA GLU A 17 -1.95 -16.77 17.93
C GLU A 17 -3.27 -16.03 17.68
N LEU A 18 -3.63 -15.10 18.57
CA LEU A 18 -4.79 -14.23 18.41
C LEU A 18 -4.72 -13.40 17.12
N TRP A 19 -3.54 -12.86 16.79
CA TRP A 19 -3.32 -12.12 15.55
C TRP A 19 -3.52 -13.01 14.33
N LEU A 20 -2.98 -14.24 14.31
CA LEU A 20 -3.15 -15.16 13.19
C LEU A 20 -4.61 -15.56 13.00
N GLN A 21 -5.34 -15.83 14.09
CA GLN A 21 -6.77 -16.12 14.02
C GLN A 21 -7.55 -14.92 13.45
N LEU A 22 -7.33 -13.73 13.99
CA LEU A 22 -7.99 -12.51 13.50
C LEU A 22 -7.70 -12.25 12.01
N ARG A 23 -6.48 -12.56 11.56
CA ARG A 23 -6.08 -12.44 10.15
C ARG A 23 -6.85 -13.42 9.27
N ALA A 24 -7.02 -14.67 9.71
CA ALA A 24 -7.80 -15.66 9.00
C ALA A 24 -9.28 -15.25 8.90
N ASP A 25 -9.86 -14.80 10.02
CA ASP A 25 -11.26 -14.33 10.06
C ASP A 25 -11.46 -13.11 9.14
N LEU A 26 -10.50 -12.18 9.08
CA LEU A 26 -10.54 -11.03 8.19
C LEU A 26 -10.45 -11.42 6.71
N GLU A 27 -9.56 -12.35 6.33
CA GLU A 27 -9.50 -12.84 4.94
C GLU A 27 -10.83 -13.48 4.54
N GLN A 28 -11.44 -14.28 5.41
CA GLN A 28 -12.75 -14.87 5.16
C GLN A 28 -13.85 -13.81 5.05
N ALA A 29 -13.89 -12.85 5.98
CA ALA A 29 -14.92 -11.81 6.00
C ALA A 29 -14.80 -10.78 4.86
N THR A 30 -13.63 -10.71 4.22
CA THR A 30 -13.35 -9.75 3.13
C THR A 30 -13.15 -10.44 1.78
N ASP A 31 -13.54 -11.71 1.65
CA ASP A 31 -13.39 -12.50 0.43
C ASP A 31 -11.96 -12.41 -0.16
N ASN A 32 -10.95 -12.54 0.72
CA ASN A 32 -9.54 -12.51 0.39
C ASN A 32 -9.05 -11.18 -0.25
N TRP A 33 -9.69 -10.05 0.07
CA TRP A 33 -9.33 -8.72 -0.46
C TRP A 33 -7.83 -8.44 -0.36
N LEU A 34 -7.27 -8.63 0.83
CA LEU A 34 -5.89 -8.30 1.09
C LEU A 34 -4.94 -9.30 0.45
N THR A 35 -5.29 -10.59 0.38
CA THR A 35 -4.53 -11.55 -0.43
C THR A 35 -4.40 -11.07 -1.87
N LEU A 36 -5.48 -10.59 -2.50
CA LEU A 36 -5.44 -10.06 -3.86
C LEU A 36 -4.61 -8.78 -3.95
N ALA A 37 -4.76 -7.85 -3.00
CA ALA A 37 -3.92 -6.65 -2.91
C ALA A 37 -2.42 -6.97 -2.80
N CYS A 38 -2.07 -7.95 -1.96
CA CYS A 38 -0.71 -8.41 -1.79
C CYS A 38 -0.14 -9.02 -3.08
N LYS A 39 -0.95 -9.72 -3.89
CA LYS A 39 -0.51 -10.19 -5.22
C LYS A 39 -0.10 -9.02 -6.11
N CYS A 40 -0.94 -7.99 -6.24
CA CYS A 40 -0.62 -6.79 -7.01
C CYS A 40 0.66 -6.11 -6.49
N LEU A 41 0.76 -5.89 -5.18
CA LEU A 41 1.93 -5.25 -4.57
C LEU A 41 3.21 -6.05 -4.78
N ASN A 42 3.15 -7.38 -4.68
CA ASN A 42 4.31 -8.25 -4.92
C ASN A 42 4.72 -8.26 -6.39
N MET A 43 3.78 -8.22 -7.33
CA MET A 43 4.10 -8.10 -8.76
C MET A 43 4.86 -6.81 -9.03
N ILE A 44 4.38 -5.68 -8.50
CA ILE A 44 5.08 -4.39 -8.60
C ILE A 44 6.47 -4.49 -7.96
N ASN A 45 6.57 -5.06 -6.76
CA ASN A 45 7.83 -5.18 -6.02
C ASN A 45 8.87 -6.10 -6.70
N SER A 46 8.43 -7.02 -7.56
CA SER A 46 9.30 -7.95 -8.29
C SER A 46 9.92 -7.35 -9.55
N ARG A 47 9.39 -6.22 -10.05
CA ARG A 47 9.85 -5.56 -11.28
C ARG A 47 10.96 -4.57 -10.96
N GLU A 48 12.06 -4.61 -11.70
CA GLU A 48 13.28 -3.84 -11.42
C GLU A 48 13.07 -2.31 -11.40
N ASN A 49 12.16 -1.79 -12.24
CA ASN A 49 11.94 -0.36 -12.42
C ASN A 49 10.64 0.14 -11.76
N CYS A 50 10.05 -0.64 -10.85
CA CYS A 50 8.83 -0.27 -10.16
C CYS A 50 9.06 -0.18 -8.65
N VAL A 51 8.36 0.74 -8.00
CA VAL A 51 8.48 0.97 -6.55
C VAL A 51 7.11 1.17 -5.94
N ASN A 52 6.84 0.46 -4.85
CA ASN A 52 5.67 0.69 -4.01
C ASN A 52 5.93 1.85 -3.03
N VAL A 53 4.99 2.80 -2.97
CA VAL A 53 4.98 3.93 -2.03
C VAL A 53 3.61 4.04 -1.39
N LEU A 54 3.55 4.15 -0.06
CA LEU A 54 2.31 4.27 0.70
C LEU A 54 2.12 5.71 1.17
N VAL A 55 0.97 6.30 0.84
CA VAL A 55 0.53 7.60 1.39
C VAL A 55 -0.78 7.40 2.15
N THR A 56 -0.81 7.71 3.44
CA THR A 56 -1.98 7.48 4.30
C THR A 56 -2.31 8.69 5.17
N THR A 57 -3.59 8.93 5.46
CA THR A 57 -4.04 9.95 6.42
C THR A 57 -3.90 9.49 7.87
N THR A 58 -3.48 8.25 8.12
CA THR A 58 -3.14 7.76 9.47
C THR A 58 -1.82 8.38 9.95
N GLN A 59 -1.73 8.72 11.24
CA GLN A 59 -0.47 9.18 11.85
C GLN A 59 0.63 8.14 11.64
N LEU A 60 1.89 8.59 11.48
CA LEU A 60 2.98 7.72 11.05
C LEU A 60 3.16 6.47 11.92
N VAL A 61 3.21 6.61 13.25
CA VAL A 61 3.43 5.46 14.15
C VAL A 61 2.31 4.41 14.02
N PRO A 62 1.01 4.77 14.15
CA PRO A 62 -0.08 3.82 13.89
C PRO A 62 -0.11 3.26 12.46
N ALA A 63 0.31 4.04 11.45
CA ALA A 63 0.38 3.57 10.06
C ALA A 63 1.43 2.45 9.92
N LEU A 64 2.61 2.60 10.52
CA LEU A 64 3.64 1.57 10.54
C LEU A 64 3.17 0.30 11.25
N VAL A 65 2.43 0.46 12.36
CA VAL A 65 1.81 -0.68 13.06
C VAL A 65 0.82 -1.40 12.16
N LYS A 66 -0.06 -0.68 11.45
CA LYS A 66 -0.98 -1.29 10.46
C LYS A 66 -0.20 -2.03 9.38
N VAL A 67 0.81 -1.42 8.76
CA VAL A 67 1.65 -2.07 7.74
C VAL A 67 2.24 -3.38 8.24
N LEU A 68 2.74 -3.42 9.47
CA LEU A 68 3.25 -4.66 10.08
C LEU A 68 2.13 -5.69 10.31
N LEU A 69 1.06 -5.31 11.02
CA LEU A 69 -0.02 -6.23 11.38
C LEU A 69 -0.76 -6.79 10.14
N TYR A 70 -0.76 -6.05 9.03
CA TYR A 70 -1.35 -6.48 7.76
C TYR A 70 -0.36 -7.24 6.85
N GLY A 71 0.89 -7.47 7.29
CA GLY A 71 1.89 -8.25 6.54
C GLY A 71 2.51 -7.50 5.36
N LEU A 72 2.37 -6.17 5.32
CA LEU A 72 2.81 -5.33 4.20
C LEU A 72 4.25 -4.82 4.34
N GLY A 73 4.92 -5.13 5.45
CA GLY A 73 6.28 -4.66 5.73
C GLY A 73 7.36 -5.16 4.76
N GLY A 74 7.09 -6.25 4.04
CA GLY A 74 7.97 -6.78 3.00
C GLY A 74 7.92 -6.00 1.68
N VAL A 75 6.79 -5.35 1.39
CA VAL A 75 6.53 -4.64 0.11
C VAL A 75 6.59 -3.12 0.22
N PHE A 76 6.48 -2.57 1.43
CA PHE A 76 6.70 -1.14 1.69
C PHE A 76 7.94 -0.93 2.58
N PRO A 77 9.09 -0.55 2.00
CA PRO A 77 10.20 -0.01 2.77
C PRO A 77 9.74 1.15 3.65
N ILE A 78 10.29 1.29 4.86
CA ILE A 78 9.82 2.29 5.83
C ILE A 78 9.98 3.73 5.31
N GLU A 79 11.04 3.97 4.54
CA GLU A 79 11.32 5.21 3.84
C GLU A 79 10.28 5.57 2.77
N ASN A 80 9.48 4.59 2.32
CA ASN A 80 8.43 4.78 1.32
C ASN A 80 7.03 4.94 1.94
N ILE A 81 6.94 5.17 3.25
CA ILE A 81 5.67 5.35 3.96
C ILE A 81 5.53 6.82 4.39
N TYR A 82 4.55 7.51 3.83
CA TYR A 82 4.27 8.92 4.07
C TYR A 82 2.95 9.08 4.81
N SER A 83 2.98 9.83 5.91
CA SER A 83 1.77 10.23 6.64
C SER A 83 1.32 11.62 6.18
N ALA A 84 0.13 11.66 5.60
CA ALA A 84 -0.55 12.86 5.12
C ALA A 84 -1.42 13.53 6.19
N THR A 85 -1.45 13.02 7.43
CA THR A 85 -2.37 13.49 8.49
C THR A 85 -2.31 14.99 8.74
N LYS A 86 -1.13 15.61 8.61
CA LYS A 86 -0.94 17.06 8.84
C LYS A 86 -0.83 17.87 7.56
N THR A 87 -0.21 17.32 6.52
CA THR A 87 0.19 18.09 5.32
C THR A 87 -0.70 17.83 4.11
N GLY A 88 -1.61 16.86 4.17
CA GLY A 88 -2.40 16.41 3.03
C GLY A 88 -1.61 15.55 2.04
N LYS A 89 -2.35 14.83 1.17
CA LYS A 89 -1.77 13.89 0.19
C LYS A 89 -0.99 14.60 -0.92
N GLU A 90 -1.45 15.80 -1.33
CA GLU A 90 -0.77 16.58 -2.37
C GLU A 90 0.69 16.90 -2.00
N THR A 91 0.92 17.42 -0.78
CA THR A 91 2.27 17.68 -0.27
C THR A 91 3.11 16.40 -0.21
N CYS A 92 2.52 15.25 0.14
CA CYS A 92 3.23 13.98 0.11
C CYS A 92 3.65 13.60 -1.32
N PHE A 93 2.77 13.79 -2.31
CA PHE A 93 3.08 13.52 -3.72
C PHE A 93 4.22 14.41 -4.23
N GLU A 94 4.32 15.67 -3.81
CA GLU A 94 5.45 16.55 -4.15
C GLU A 94 6.77 16.04 -3.59
N LYS A 95 6.78 15.62 -2.32
CA LYS A 95 7.97 15.04 -1.68
C LYS A 95 8.40 13.74 -2.35
N ILE A 96 7.45 12.92 -2.78
CA ILE A 96 7.70 11.70 -3.53
C ILE A 96 8.32 12.07 -4.90
N LYS A 97 7.73 13.03 -5.63
CA LYS A 97 8.25 13.50 -6.92
C LYS A 97 9.68 14.05 -6.79
N GLN A 98 9.94 14.84 -5.75
CA GLN A 98 11.28 15.40 -5.47
C GLN A 98 12.31 14.30 -5.21
N ARG A 99 11.91 13.19 -4.56
CA ARG A 99 12.79 12.08 -4.23
C ARG A 99 13.09 11.18 -5.44
N PHE A 100 12.07 10.80 -6.20
CA PHE A 100 12.22 9.84 -7.31
C PHE A 100 12.52 10.51 -8.65
N GLY A 101 12.21 11.79 -8.82
CA GLY A 101 12.53 12.59 -9.99
C GLY A 101 11.39 12.73 -10.99
N GLU A 102 11.45 13.75 -11.83
CA GLU A 102 10.33 14.11 -12.71
C GLU A 102 10.10 13.17 -13.89
N ARG A 103 11.09 12.33 -14.22
CA ARG A 103 11.03 11.40 -15.36
C ARG A 103 10.30 10.09 -15.03
N CYS A 104 9.96 9.87 -13.76
CA CYS A 104 9.18 8.70 -13.36
C CYS A 104 7.71 8.86 -13.73
N THR A 105 7.07 7.76 -14.11
CA THR A 105 5.62 7.67 -14.22
C THR A 105 5.04 7.43 -12.82
N TYR A 106 4.18 8.33 -12.36
CA TYR A 106 3.49 8.22 -11.07
C TYR A 106 2.06 7.75 -11.29
N VAL A 107 1.74 6.53 -10.84
CA VAL A 107 0.38 6.01 -10.84
C VAL A 107 -0.15 6.05 -9.42
N VAL A 108 -1.28 6.73 -9.21
CA VAL A 108 -1.94 6.83 -7.91
C VAL A 108 -3.06 5.80 -7.85
N ILE A 109 -3.08 4.99 -6.79
CA ILE A 109 -4.09 3.95 -6.56
C ILE A 109 -4.76 4.23 -5.23
N GLY A 110 -6.09 4.31 -5.21
CA GLY A 110 -6.84 4.59 -3.97
C GLY A 110 -8.35 4.63 -4.18
N ASP A 111 -9.08 4.77 -3.07
CA ASP A 111 -10.54 4.77 -3.02
C ASP A 111 -11.13 6.15 -2.73
N GLY A 112 -10.34 7.05 -2.13
CA GLY A 112 -10.79 8.36 -1.66
C GLY A 112 -10.71 9.49 -2.70
N GLN A 113 -11.49 10.54 -2.45
CA GLN A 113 -11.51 11.75 -3.29
C GLN A 113 -10.23 12.60 -3.13
N ASP A 114 -9.60 12.57 -1.97
CA ASP A 114 -8.42 13.40 -1.68
C ASP A 114 -7.21 13.01 -2.55
N GLU A 115 -6.94 11.71 -2.69
CA GLU A 115 -5.88 11.18 -3.54
C GLU A 115 -6.18 11.40 -5.02
N GLU A 116 -7.43 11.29 -5.43
CA GLU A 116 -7.85 11.49 -6.81
C GLU A 116 -7.73 12.95 -7.22
N ALA A 117 -8.19 13.87 -6.37
CA ALA A 117 -8.05 15.30 -6.60
C ALA A 117 -6.57 15.71 -6.68
N ALA A 118 -5.74 15.20 -5.75
CA ALA A 118 -4.30 15.46 -5.75
C ALA A 118 -3.59 14.85 -6.97
N ALA A 119 -3.98 13.64 -7.40
CA ALA A 119 -3.44 13.01 -8.61
C ALA A 119 -3.80 13.82 -9.86
N LYS A 120 -5.06 14.25 -9.98
CA LYS A 120 -5.56 15.06 -11.09
C LYS A 120 -4.84 16.42 -11.17
N ALA A 121 -4.65 17.10 -10.04
CA ALA A 121 -3.92 18.37 -10.00
C ALA A 121 -2.47 18.25 -10.52
N LYS A 122 -1.86 17.07 -10.42
CA LYS A 122 -0.50 16.79 -10.88
C LYS A 122 -0.42 16.02 -12.20
N ASN A 123 -1.55 15.77 -12.85
CA ASN A 123 -1.67 14.96 -14.07
C ASN A 123 -1.10 13.53 -13.91
N TYR A 124 -1.27 12.93 -12.73
CA TYR A 124 -0.92 11.53 -12.48
C TYR A 124 -2.10 10.63 -12.85
N PRO A 125 -1.89 9.54 -13.62
CA PRO A 125 -2.90 8.49 -13.78
C PRO A 125 -3.44 8.03 -12.43
N PHE A 126 -4.76 7.92 -12.33
CA PHE A 126 -5.44 7.48 -11.12
C PHE A 126 -6.22 6.18 -11.37
N TRP A 127 -5.91 5.14 -10.60
CA TRP A 127 -6.65 3.89 -10.59
C TRP A 127 -7.54 3.82 -9.36
N ARG A 128 -8.83 4.07 -9.55
CA ARG A 128 -9.80 4.01 -8.45
C ARG A 128 -10.04 2.56 -8.02
N ILE A 129 -10.10 2.33 -6.72
CA ILE A 129 -10.51 1.06 -6.12
C ILE A 129 -11.79 1.29 -5.32
N SER A 130 -12.95 0.93 -5.87
CA SER A 130 -14.25 1.04 -5.20
C SER A 130 -14.81 -0.31 -4.75
N GLY A 131 -14.27 -1.42 -5.27
CA GLY A 131 -14.63 -2.77 -4.86
C GLY A 131 -13.69 -3.85 -5.42
N HIS A 132 -14.05 -5.12 -5.20
CA HIS A 132 -13.17 -6.27 -5.51
C HIS A 132 -12.87 -6.40 -7.01
N SER A 133 -13.82 -5.98 -7.86
CA SER A 133 -13.65 -5.95 -9.31
C SER A 133 -12.47 -5.08 -9.74
N ASP A 134 -12.25 -3.95 -9.07
CA ASP A 134 -11.26 -2.96 -9.50
C ASP A 134 -9.84 -3.40 -9.16
N ILE A 135 -9.68 -4.08 -8.02
CA ILE A 135 -8.40 -4.68 -7.64
C ILE A 135 -8.09 -5.94 -8.47
N ALA A 136 -9.12 -6.69 -8.89
CA ALA A 136 -8.95 -7.77 -9.86
C ALA A 136 -8.57 -7.23 -11.25
N ALA A 137 -9.15 -6.11 -11.68
CA ALA A 137 -8.75 -5.43 -12.90
C ALA A 137 -7.30 -4.91 -12.82
N LEU A 138 -6.90 -4.35 -11.68
CA LEU A 138 -5.51 -3.94 -11.42
C LEU A 138 -4.55 -5.13 -11.54
N TYR A 139 -4.90 -6.27 -10.94
CA TYR A 139 -4.13 -7.50 -11.05
C TYR A 139 -3.92 -7.91 -12.52
N ASN A 140 -5.00 -7.95 -13.30
CA ASN A 140 -4.93 -8.33 -14.71
C ASN A 140 -4.08 -7.34 -15.53
N ALA A 141 -4.20 -6.03 -15.27
CA ALA A 141 -3.40 -5.02 -15.96
C ALA A 141 -1.90 -5.14 -15.63
N LEU A 142 -1.56 -5.47 -14.38
CA LEU A 142 -0.18 -5.75 -13.98
C LEU A 142 0.34 -7.06 -14.61
N ASP A 143 -0.50 -8.09 -14.72
CA ASP A 143 -0.10 -9.37 -15.31
C ASP A 143 0.21 -9.24 -16.81
N MET A 144 -0.60 -8.43 -17.51
CA MET A 144 -0.44 -8.14 -18.93
C MET A 144 0.62 -7.07 -19.24
N GLY A 145 1.21 -6.43 -18.22
CA GLY A 145 2.23 -5.39 -18.40
C GLY A 145 1.70 -4.04 -18.92
N PHE A 146 0.40 -3.76 -18.71
CA PHE A 146 -0.24 -2.49 -19.10
C PHE A 146 -0.06 -1.34 -18.10
N LEU A 147 0.42 -1.68 -16.90
CA LEU A 147 0.85 -0.76 -15.84
C LEU A 147 2.28 -1.10 -15.45
#